data_AF-A0A800JQB0-F1
#
_entry.id   AF-A0A800JQB0-F1
#
_cell.length_a   1.000
_cell.length_b   1.000
_cell.length_c   1.000
_cell.angle_alpha   90.00
_cell.angle_beta   90.00
_cell.angle_gamma   90.00
#
_symmetry.space_group_name_H-M   'P 1'
#
loop_
_entity.id
_entity.type
_entity.pdbx_description
1 polymer ?
#
loop_
_entity_poly.entity_id
_entity_poly.type
_entity_poly.pdbx_seq_one_letter_code
_entity_poly.pdbx_strand_id
1 'polypeptide(L)'
;MKNTVLIIITLVLNISFSQNDNLMNRYGNDILSENPINPIPEEMTFDEYQDMNRRLNVGLLLAAIPIPGTIHHYAGEQKIAKKIRWIAAGSILAIIGGAISMKEDGWRDSPHEIYIVNPGTDDEIRYQKIPIAETGGVYGYQLVELGKKYSGASFLIPLGIGVLIGDYLYDYIHGIRTIESKRDKVRFKYGKKLDFSFTPTYDVKNKTAGISFTYNF
;
A
#
# COMPACT_ATOMS: atom_id res chain seq x y z
N MET A 1 15.69 -25.55 7.79
CA MET A 1 14.42 -24.88 7.38
C MET A 1 13.84 -23.98 8.47
N LYS A 2 13.62 -24.45 9.72
CA LYS A 2 13.00 -23.64 10.79
C LYS A 2 13.73 -22.32 11.11
N ASN A 3 15.07 -22.34 11.13
CA ASN A 3 15.88 -21.15 11.41
C ASN A 3 15.90 -20.16 10.22
N THR A 4 15.85 -20.68 8.98
CA THR A 4 15.82 -19.86 7.76
C THR A 4 14.51 -19.09 7.66
N VAL A 5 13.38 -19.74 7.98
CA VAL A 5 12.06 -19.09 8.03
C VAL A 5 12.02 -18.01 9.11
N LEU A 6 12.59 -18.25 10.30
CA LEU A 6 12.65 -17.27 11.39
C LEU A 6 13.47 -16.02 11.01
N ILE A 7 14.60 -16.21 10.32
CA ILE A 7 15.44 -15.10 9.85
C ILE A 7 14.70 -14.27 8.79
N ILE A 8 14.02 -14.90 7.84
CA ILE A 8 13.22 -14.20 6.82
C ILE A 8 12.09 -13.41 7.48
N ILE A 9 11.39 -13.99 8.46
CA ILE A 9 10.33 -13.31 9.22
C ILE A 9 10.89 -12.09 9.95
N THR A 10 12.06 -12.23 10.58
CA THR A 10 12.68 -11.13 11.35
C THR A 10 13.15 -10.03 10.40
N LEU A 11 13.67 -10.38 9.22
CA LEU A 11 14.08 -9.43 8.19
C LEU A 11 12.88 -8.65 7.63
N VAL A 12 11.77 -9.34 7.31
CA VAL A 12 10.55 -8.72 6.79
C VAL A 12 9.90 -7.81 7.84
N LEU A 13 9.84 -8.24 9.11
CA LEU A 13 9.35 -7.39 10.20
C LEU A 13 10.25 -6.16 10.39
N ASN A 14 11.57 -6.30 10.36
CA ASN A 14 12.46 -5.14 10.44
C ASN A 14 12.29 -4.19 9.26
N ILE A 15 12.03 -4.66 8.04
CA ILE A 15 11.72 -3.78 6.90
C ILE A 15 10.36 -3.09 7.07
N SER A 16 9.38 -3.77 7.67
CA SER A 16 8.07 -3.16 7.98
C SER A 16 8.11 -2.16 9.16
N PHE A 17 9.07 -2.31 10.08
CA PHE A 17 9.21 -1.47 11.28
C PHE A 17 10.36 -0.45 11.21
N SER A 18 11.31 -0.59 10.28
CA SER A 18 12.48 0.28 10.16
C SER A 18 12.34 1.24 8.99
N GLN A 19 12.80 2.46 9.24
CA GLN A 19 12.98 3.60 8.32
C GLN A 19 11.78 4.54 8.17
N ASN A 20 11.60 5.38 9.20
CA ASN A 20 10.87 6.64 9.08
C ASN A 20 11.79 7.85 8.83
N ASP A 21 13.13 7.70 8.89
CA ASP A 21 14.03 8.85 9.00
C ASP A 21 15.02 9.06 7.84
N ASN A 22 15.07 8.22 6.78
CA ASN A 22 16.17 8.30 5.79
C ASN A 22 15.77 8.24 4.30
N LEU A 23 14.53 8.57 3.92
CA LEU A 23 14.07 8.47 2.53
C LEU A 23 13.99 9.80 1.75
N MET A 24 14.37 10.93 2.36
CA MET A 24 14.18 12.27 1.76
C MET A 24 15.18 12.68 0.64
N ASN A 25 16.20 11.88 0.32
CA ASN A 25 17.41 12.40 -0.36
C ASN A 25 17.70 11.93 -1.82
N ARG A 26 16.73 11.44 -2.62
CA ARG A 26 17.07 10.76 -3.90
C ARG A 26 16.44 11.21 -5.24
N TYR A 27 15.68 12.30 -5.33
CA TYR A 27 15.21 12.81 -6.65
C TYR A 27 15.55 14.29 -6.85
N GLY A 28 16.28 14.58 -7.93
CA GLY A 28 16.95 15.86 -8.24
C GLY A 28 16.09 17.02 -8.75
N ASN A 29 14.87 17.18 -8.22
CA ASN A 29 14.19 18.47 -8.13
C ASN A 29 14.15 18.77 -6.64
N ASP A 30 14.77 19.84 -6.16
CA ASP A 30 15.08 19.99 -4.74
C ASP A 30 13.85 19.79 -3.84
N ILE A 31 13.75 18.58 -3.29
CA ILE A 31 12.71 18.16 -2.34
C ILE A 31 12.84 19.01 -1.06
N LEU A 32 14.07 19.51 -0.81
CA LEU A 32 14.46 20.43 0.24
C LEU A 32 14.45 21.89 -0.24
N SER A 33 13.80 22.22 -1.35
CA SER A 33 13.43 23.62 -1.60
C SER A 33 12.58 24.06 -0.42
N GLU A 34 13.23 24.80 0.49
CA GLU A 34 12.56 25.42 1.60
C GLU A 34 11.46 26.27 0.99
N ASN A 35 10.21 26.02 1.39
CA ASN A 35 9.14 26.91 0.98
C ASN A 35 9.58 28.32 1.41
N PRO A 36 9.44 29.34 0.55
CA PRO A 36 9.68 30.71 0.98
C PRO A 36 8.87 30.96 2.25
N ILE A 37 9.51 31.55 3.26
CA ILE A 37 8.88 31.85 4.54
C ILE A 37 7.77 32.86 4.26
N ASN A 38 6.55 32.36 4.14
CA ASN A 38 5.37 33.18 4.01
C ASN A 38 4.98 33.66 5.41
N PRO A 39 4.48 34.91 5.55
CA PRO A 39 3.94 35.37 6.83
C PRO A 39 2.82 34.41 7.27
N ILE A 40 2.98 33.85 8.47
CA ILE A 40 2.02 32.95 9.09
C ILE A 40 1.07 33.82 9.94
N PRO A 41 -0.26 33.72 9.78
CA PRO A 41 -1.20 34.41 10.65
C PRO A 41 -0.93 34.07 12.12
N GLU A 42 -0.97 35.06 13.01
CA GLU A 42 -0.64 34.87 14.44
C GLU A 42 -1.54 33.83 15.11
N GLU A 43 -2.78 33.70 14.65
CA GLU A 43 -3.75 32.73 15.15
C GLU A 43 -3.65 31.34 14.50
N MET A 44 -2.65 31.07 13.65
CA MET A 44 -2.42 29.76 13.04
C MET A 44 -1.68 28.82 13.99
N THR A 45 -2.31 27.69 14.28
CA THR A 45 -1.67 26.64 15.09
C THR A 45 -0.60 25.90 14.27
N PHE A 46 0.36 25.29 14.95
CA PHE A 46 1.43 24.52 14.29
C PHE A 46 0.90 23.35 13.46
N ASP A 47 -0.12 22.64 13.95
CA ASP A 47 -0.75 21.54 13.22
C ASP A 47 -1.44 22.03 11.94
N GLU A 48 -2.11 23.19 12.00
CA GLU A 48 -2.74 23.80 10.82
C GLU A 48 -1.69 24.25 9.80
N TYR A 49 -0.57 24.82 10.26
CA TYR A 49 0.56 25.15 9.42
C TYR A 49 1.13 23.90 8.73
N GLN A 50 1.32 22.80 9.47
CA GLN A 50 1.79 21.54 8.91
C GLN A 50 0.80 20.97 7.89
N ASP A 51 -0.49 20.93 8.23
CA ASP A 51 -1.54 20.42 7.35
C ASP A 51 -1.61 21.21 6.05
N MET A 52 -1.54 22.55 6.10
CA MET A 52 -1.52 23.41 4.92
C MET A 52 -0.30 23.15 4.01
N ASN A 53 0.87 22.90 4.62
CA ASN A 53 2.15 22.75 3.93
C ASN A 53 2.50 21.31 3.53
N ARG A 54 1.64 20.33 3.84
CA ARG A 54 1.83 18.95 3.35
C ARG A 54 1.79 18.91 1.83
N ARG A 55 2.88 18.40 1.23
CA ARG A 55 3.06 18.24 -0.20
C ARG A 55 2.48 16.89 -0.64
N LEU A 56 1.44 16.94 -1.47
CA LEU A 56 0.84 15.73 -2.04
C LEU A 56 1.87 14.85 -2.75
N ASN A 57 2.84 15.47 -3.45
CA ASN A 57 3.92 14.77 -4.15
C ASN A 57 4.81 13.96 -3.18
N VAL A 58 5.05 14.47 -1.96
CA VAL A 58 5.80 13.72 -0.94
C VAL A 58 4.96 12.55 -0.44
N GLY A 59 3.66 12.76 -0.21
CA GLY A 59 2.73 11.67 0.10
C GLY A 59 2.72 10.59 -0.99
N LEU A 60 2.60 10.98 -2.26
CA LEU A 60 2.61 10.05 -3.41
C LEU A 60 3.95 9.32 -3.55
N LEU A 61 5.07 10.00 -3.28
CA LEU A 61 6.39 9.36 -3.28
C LEU A 61 6.50 8.32 -2.16
N LEU A 62 6.00 8.63 -0.97
CA LEU A 62 5.96 7.68 0.15
C LEU A 62 5.05 6.49 -0.17
N ALA A 63 3.95 6.71 -0.91
CA ALA A 63 3.06 5.64 -1.37
C ALA A 63 3.72 4.68 -2.36
N ALA A 64 4.74 5.12 -3.11
CA ALA A 64 5.48 4.26 -4.03
C ALA A 64 6.19 3.11 -3.30
N ILE A 65 6.43 3.26 -2.00
CA ILE A 65 6.93 2.19 -1.14
C ILE A 65 5.69 1.51 -0.55
N PRO A 66 5.46 0.22 -0.82
CA PRO A 66 4.23 -0.48 -0.43
C PRO A 66 4.23 -0.85 1.07
N ILE A 67 4.36 0.15 1.94
CA ILE A 67 4.27 0.01 3.40
C ILE A 67 2.90 0.54 3.83
N PRO A 68 1.99 -0.32 4.31
CA PRO A 68 0.70 0.11 4.80
C PRO A 68 0.83 1.09 5.98
N GLY A 69 0.03 2.14 5.95
CA GLY A 69 -0.08 3.15 7.01
C GLY A 69 0.85 4.35 6.82
N THR A 70 1.63 4.38 5.73
CA THR A 70 2.56 5.48 5.43
C THR A 70 1.83 6.78 5.11
N ILE A 71 0.70 6.72 4.42
CA ILE A 71 -0.01 7.94 4.00
C ILE A 71 -0.85 8.52 5.14
N HIS A 72 -1.49 7.69 5.97
CA HIS A 72 -2.12 8.18 7.19
C HIS A 72 -1.09 8.69 8.21
N HIS A 73 0.09 8.07 8.31
CA HIS A 73 1.20 8.63 9.11
C HIS A 73 1.63 9.99 8.53
N TYR A 74 1.79 9.99 7.21
CA TYR A 74 1.79 11.11 6.27
C TYR A 74 0.98 12.31 6.77
N ALA A 75 -0.32 12.06 6.81
CA ALA A 75 -1.41 12.97 7.15
C ALA A 75 -1.53 13.27 8.64
N GLY A 76 -0.58 12.88 9.49
CA GLY A 76 -0.60 13.13 10.93
C GLY A 76 -1.62 12.28 11.69
N GLU A 77 -2.19 11.25 11.06
CA GLU A 77 -3.17 10.36 11.65
C GLU A 77 -2.52 9.12 12.28
N GLN A 78 -1.69 9.37 13.28
CA GLN A 78 -0.85 8.35 13.95
C GLN A 78 -1.64 7.12 14.43
N LYS A 79 -2.84 7.35 14.98
CA LYS A 79 -3.71 6.28 15.48
C LYS A 79 -4.23 5.39 14.35
N ILE A 80 -4.60 5.98 13.20
CA ILE A 80 -5.11 5.25 12.04
C ILE A 80 -3.96 4.50 11.37
N ALA A 81 -2.83 5.17 11.14
CA ALA A 81 -1.61 4.56 10.63
C ALA A 81 -1.15 3.36 11.46
N LYS A 82 -1.25 3.44 12.79
CA LYS A 82 -0.92 2.32 13.68
C LYS A 82 -1.91 1.15 13.52
N LYS A 83 -3.20 1.42 13.36
CA LYS A 83 -4.22 0.38 13.12
C LYS A 83 -3.97 -0.36 11.80
N ILE A 84 -3.75 0.39 10.72
CA ILE A 84 -3.41 -0.15 9.39
C ILE A 84 -2.19 -1.07 9.48
N ARG A 85 -1.09 -0.60 10.10
CA ARG A 85 0.11 -1.43 10.32
C ARG A 85 -0.15 -2.72 11.11
N TRP A 86 -1.05 -2.70 12.10
CA TRP A 86 -1.43 -3.92 12.83
C TRP A 86 -2.25 -4.88 11.97
N ILE A 87 -3.12 -4.39 11.09
CA ILE A 87 -3.86 -5.20 10.12
C ILE A 87 -2.89 -5.86 9.14
N ALA A 88 -1.92 -5.10 8.61
CA ALA A 88 -0.86 -5.64 7.77
C ALA A 88 -0.04 -6.73 8.48
N ALA A 89 0.37 -6.48 9.73
CA ALA A 89 1.11 -7.47 10.53
C ALA A 89 0.29 -8.76 10.75
N GLY A 90 -1.00 -8.64 11.08
CA GLY A 90 -1.90 -9.80 11.21
C GLY A 90 -2.03 -10.59 9.90
N SER A 91 -2.03 -9.90 8.77
CA SER A 91 -2.11 -10.51 7.44
C SER A 91 -0.84 -11.28 7.07
N ILE A 92 0.34 -10.73 7.38
CA ILE A 92 1.63 -11.42 7.23
C ILE A 92 1.65 -12.69 8.10
N LEU A 93 1.18 -12.58 9.35
CA LEU A 93 1.08 -13.73 10.25
C LEU A 93 0.11 -14.81 9.73
N ALA A 94 -1.01 -14.41 9.10
CA ALA A 94 -1.92 -15.35 8.46
C ALA A 94 -1.26 -16.09 7.29
N ILE A 95 -0.50 -15.39 6.45
CA ILE A 95 0.25 -16.00 5.33
C ILE A 95 1.26 -17.02 5.86
N ILE A 96 2.06 -16.63 6.86
CA ILE A 96 3.05 -17.51 7.49
C ILE A 96 2.34 -18.71 8.13
N GLY A 97 1.28 -18.47 8.90
CA GLY A 97 0.47 -19.48 9.56
C GLY A 97 -0.11 -20.49 8.57
N GLY A 98 -0.64 -20.00 7.45
CA GLY A 98 -1.10 -20.83 6.35
C GLY A 98 0.01 -21.71 5.80
N ALA A 99 1.15 -21.12 5.45
CA ALA A 99 2.29 -21.84 4.88
C ALA A 99 2.87 -22.92 5.82
N ILE A 100 3.04 -22.61 7.11
CA ILE A 100 3.57 -23.59 8.09
C ILE A 100 2.56 -24.68 8.44
N SER A 101 1.25 -24.41 8.25
CA SER A 101 0.19 -25.38 8.53
C SER A 101 0.01 -26.41 7.41
N MET A 102 0.58 -26.15 6.23
CA MET A 102 0.48 -27.06 5.08
C MET A 102 1.24 -28.35 5.38
N LYS A 103 0.50 -29.46 5.35
CA LYS A 103 1.04 -30.81 5.44
C LYS A 103 0.64 -31.58 4.20
N GLU A 104 1.54 -32.42 3.73
CA GLU A 104 1.25 -33.34 2.65
C GLU A 104 0.14 -34.30 3.11
N ASP A 105 -0.92 -34.39 2.31
CA ASP A 105 -2.15 -35.16 2.55
C ASP A 105 -2.35 -36.17 1.41
N GLY A 106 -1.26 -36.85 1.07
CA GLY A 106 -1.22 -37.83 -0.01
C GLY A 106 -1.26 -37.22 -1.41
N TRP A 107 -1.73 -38.01 -2.36
CA TRP A 107 -1.78 -37.66 -3.78
C TRP A 107 -3.13 -37.07 -4.16
N ARG A 108 -3.14 -36.19 -5.17
CA ARG A 108 -4.40 -35.67 -5.71
C ARG A 108 -5.22 -36.79 -6.34
N ASP A 109 -6.54 -36.66 -6.27
CA ASP A 109 -7.44 -37.59 -6.96
C ASP A 109 -7.32 -37.44 -8.48
N SER A 110 -7.34 -38.57 -9.20
CA SER A 110 -7.31 -38.62 -10.66
C SER A 110 -8.55 -39.36 -11.17
N PRO A 111 -9.28 -38.82 -12.15
CA PRO A 111 -10.36 -39.55 -12.84
C PRO A 111 -9.83 -40.60 -13.83
N HIS A 112 -8.52 -40.62 -14.07
CA HIS A 112 -7.85 -41.54 -14.99
C HIS A 112 -6.94 -42.50 -14.23
N GLU A 113 -6.64 -43.64 -14.86
CA GLU A 113 -5.74 -44.65 -14.31
C GLU A 113 -4.38 -44.03 -13.95
N ILE A 114 -3.84 -44.41 -12.79
CA ILE A 114 -2.60 -43.88 -12.26
C ILE A 114 -1.46 -44.86 -12.56
N TYR A 115 -0.39 -44.36 -13.16
CA TYR A 115 0.89 -45.04 -13.29
C TYR A 115 1.82 -44.58 -12.17
N ILE A 116 2.38 -45.53 -11.40
CA ILE A 116 3.25 -45.24 -10.26
C ILE A 116 4.68 -45.67 -10.59
N VAL A 117 5.62 -44.75 -10.42
CA VAL A 117 7.07 -44.98 -10.52
C VAL A 117 7.64 -45.02 -9.11
N ASN A 118 8.51 -46.00 -8.84
CA ASN A 118 9.16 -46.22 -7.52
C ASN A 118 8.17 -46.33 -6.34
N PRO A 119 7.19 -47.25 -6.41
CA PRO A 119 6.15 -47.37 -5.39
C PRO A 119 6.73 -47.67 -4.00
N GLY A 120 6.24 -46.96 -2.98
CA GLY A 120 6.63 -47.18 -1.59
C GLY A 120 8.02 -46.66 -1.21
N THR A 121 8.64 -45.85 -2.07
CA THR A 121 9.90 -45.16 -1.78
C THR A 121 9.66 -43.65 -1.58
N ASP A 122 10.62 -42.95 -0.98
CA ASP A 122 10.55 -41.50 -0.81
C ASP A 122 10.52 -40.74 -2.16
N ASP A 123 10.96 -41.39 -3.24
CA ASP A 123 10.98 -40.89 -4.62
C ASP A 123 9.79 -41.42 -5.45
N GLU A 124 8.68 -41.79 -4.79
CA GLU A 124 7.45 -42.19 -5.49
C GLU A 124 6.92 -41.02 -6.33
N ILE A 125 6.71 -41.25 -7.62
CA ILE A 125 6.09 -40.30 -8.54
C ILE A 125 4.86 -40.95 -9.17
N ARG A 126 3.73 -40.26 -9.17
CA ARG A 126 2.49 -40.74 -9.78
C ARG A 126 2.17 -39.93 -11.03
N TYR A 127 1.68 -40.59 -12.07
CA TYR A 127 1.22 -39.98 -13.31
C TYR A 127 -0.22 -40.39 -13.59
N GLN A 128 -1.08 -39.46 -14.02
CA GLN A 128 -2.36 -39.82 -14.63
C GLN A 128 -2.16 -40.19 -16.10
N LYS A 129 -2.82 -41.27 -16.55
CA LYS A 129 -2.76 -41.77 -17.92
C LYS A 129 -3.96 -41.23 -18.72
N ILE A 130 -3.76 -40.15 -19.48
CA ILE A 130 -4.82 -39.58 -20.33
C ILE A 130 -4.78 -40.28 -21.70
N PRO A 131 -5.86 -40.97 -22.14
CA PRO A 131 -5.88 -41.58 -23.46
C PRO A 131 -5.91 -40.50 -24.55
N ILE A 132 -5.02 -40.59 -25.54
CA ILE A 132 -4.88 -39.57 -26.61
C ILE A 132 -5.18 -40.09 -28.02
N ALA A 133 -5.01 -41.39 -28.27
CA ALA A 133 -5.33 -42.00 -29.55
C ALA A 133 -5.57 -43.51 -29.38
N GLU A 134 -6.44 -44.09 -30.20
CA GLU A 134 -6.62 -45.54 -30.30
C GLU A 134 -6.11 -45.99 -31.68
N THR A 135 -5.22 -46.98 -31.71
CA THR A 135 -4.74 -47.57 -32.96
C THR A 135 -4.75 -49.08 -32.83
N GLY A 136 -5.61 -49.75 -33.61
CA GLY A 136 -5.70 -51.21 -33.62
C GLY A 136 -6.08 -51.83 -32.27
N GLY A 137 -6.90 -51.16 -31.45
CA GLY A 137 -7.31 -51.63 -30.13
C GLY A 137 -6.30 -51.36 -29.00
N VAL A 138 -5.18 -50.67 -29.29
CA VAL A 138 -4.22 -50.20 -28.30
C VAL A 138 -4.39 -48.69 -28.13
N TYR A 139 -4.62 -48.26 -26.90
CA TYR A 139 -4.68 -46.85 -26.53
C TYR A 139 -3.27 -46.30 -26.26
N GLY A 140 -2.92 -45.21 -26.93
CA GLY A 140 -1.78 -44.36 -26.56
C GLY A 140 -2.15 -43.45 -25.39
N TYR A 141 -1.24 -43.29 -24.43
CA TYR A 141 -1.46 -42.48 -23.24
C TYR A 141 -0.48 -41.32 -23.16
N GLN A 142 -0.97 -40.16 -22.77
CA GLN A 142 -0.17 -39.05 -22.27
C GLN A 142 -0.06 -39.17 -20.74
N LEU A 143 1.17 -39.24 -20.24
CA LEU A 143 1.45 -39.24 -18.81
C LEU A 143 1.56 -37.79 -18.32
N VAL A 144 0.71 -37.41 -17.36
CA VAL A 144 0.77 -36.11 -16.70
C VAL A 144 1.05 -36.33 -15.23
N GLU A 145 2.08 -35.70 -14.68
CA GLU A 145 2.48 -35.85 -13.29
C GLU A 145 1.35 -35.41 -12.35
N LEU A 146 1.02 -36.30 -11.41
CA LEU A 146 -0.03 -36.10 -10.43
C LEU A 146 0.57 -35.39 -9.23
N GLY A 147 0.18 -34.13 -9.01
CA GLY A 147 0.68 -33.37 -7.86
C GLY A 147 0.26 -33.96 -6.51
N LYS A 148 1.03 -33.65 -5.47
CA LYS A 148 0.67 -33.93 -4.07
C LYS A 148 -0.48 -33.03 -3.61
N LYS A 149 -1.33 -33.58 -2.77
CA LYS A 149 -2.39 -32.85 -2.07
C LYS A 149 -1.81 -32.31 -0.77
N TYR A 150 -2.18 -31.09 -0.42
CA TYR A 150 -1.79 -30.49 0.85
C TYR A 150 -3.05 -30.16 1.66
N SER A 151 -3.10 -30.65 2.90
CA SER A 151 -4.12 -30.27 3.88
C SER A 151 -3.55 -29.21 4.83
N GLY A 152 -4.43 -28.47 5.50
CA GLY A 152 -4.06 -27.39 6.42
C GLY A 152 -4.81 -26.10 6.13
N ALA A 153 -4.41 -25.02 6.79
CA ALA A 153 -5.04 -23.72 6.67
C ALA A 153 -4.50 -22.92 5.47
N SER A 154 -4.38 -23.57 4.31
CA SER A 154 -3.85 -22.95 3.07
C SER A 154 -4.69 -21.75 2.62
N PHE A 155 -5.98 -21.71 2.99
CA PHE A 155 -6.87 -20.57 2.74
C PHE A 155 -6.42 -19.26 3.41
N LEU A 156 -5.59 -19.33 4.47
CA LEU A 156 -5.05 -18.15 5.14
C LEU A 156 -4.06 -17.37 4.26
N ILE A 157 -3.40 -18.04 3.31
CA ILE A 157 -2.45 -17.41 2.39
C ILE A 157 -3.16 -16.39 1.47
N PRO A 158 -4.13 -16.80 0.61
CA PRO A 158 -4.83 -15.85 -0.24
C PRO A 158 -5.63 -14.82 0.57
N LEU A 159 -6.15 -15.20 1.75
CA LEU A 159 -6.83 -14.26 2.66
C LEU A 159 -5.86 -13.16 3.14
N GLY A 160 -4.69 -13.53 3.66
CA GLY A 160 -3.71 -12.56 4.14
C GLY A 160 -3.17 -11.67 3.01
N ILE A 161 -2.96 -12.22 1.81
CA ILE A 161 -2.58 -11.42 0.63
C ILE A 161 -3.69 -10.42 0.28
N GLY A 162 -4.95 -10.86 0.24
CA GLY A 162 -6.08 -10.01 -0.06
C GLY A 162 -6.24 -8.86 0.94
N VAL A 163 -6.10 -9.15 2.23
CA VAL A 163 -6.15 -8.12 3.29
C VAL A 163 -4.99 -7.14 3.17
N LEU A 164 -3.75 -7.60 2.89
CA LEU A 164 -2.61 -6.69 2.67
C LEU A 164 -2.82 -5.72 1.52
N ILE A 165 -3.30 -6.22 0.37
CA ILE A 165 -3.59 -5.39 -0.80
C ILE A 165 -4.70 -4.38 -0.46
N GLY A 166 -5.77 -4.84 0.19
CA GLY A 166 -6.88 -3.98 0.60
C GLY A 166 -6.45 -2.89 1.58
N ASP A 167 -5.63 -3.24 2.57
CA ASP A 167 -5.10 -2.33 3.59
C ASP A 167 -4.19 -1.25 2.98
N TYR A 168 -3.31 -1.64 2.04
CA TYR A 168 -2.48 -0.71 1.27
C TYR A 168 -3.32 0.25 0.41
N LEU A 169 -4.29 -0.27 -0.36
CA LEU A 169 -5.16 0.56 -1.20
C LEU A 169 -6.01 1.52 -0.37
N TYR A 170 -6.49 1.07 0.79
CA TYR A 170 -7.21 1.91 1.73
C TYR A 170 -6.34 3.06 2.23
N ASP A 171 -5.12 2.78 2.71
CA ASP A 171 -4.17 3.81 3.17
C ASP A 171 -3.86 4.81 2.05
N TYR A 172 -3.65 4.32 0.82
CA TYR A 172 -3.38 5.17 -0.33
C TYR A 172 -4.53 6.13 -0.66
N ILE A 173 -5.72 5.58 -0.94
CA ILE A 173 -6.87 6.38 -1.40
C ILE A 173 -7.37 7.29 -0.28
N HIS A 174 -7.54 6.74 0.93
CA HIS A 174 -8.10 7.47 2.04
C HIS A 174 -7.09 8.46 2.61
N GLY A 175 -5.82 8.08 2.72
CA GLY A 175 -4.77 8.95 3.20
C GLY A 175 -4.56 10.17 2.31
N ILE A 176 -4.54 10.01 0.97
CA ILE A 176 -4.46 11.14 0.02
C ILE A 176 -5.63 12.10 0.23
N ARG A 177 -6.85 11.56 0.28
CA ARG A 177 -8.07 12.37 0.49
C ARG A 177 -8.05 13.11 1.82
N THR A 178 -7.50 12.50 2.87
CA THR A 178 -7.34 13.14 4.17
C THR A 178 -6.35 14.30 4.11
N ILE A 179 -5.21 14.14 3.41
CA ILE A 179 -4.23 15.23 3.24
C ILE A 179 -4.88 16.42 2.52
N GLU A 180 -5.62 16.18 1.44
CA GLU A 180 -6.34 17.23 0.70
C GLU A 180 -7.40 17.92 1.57
N SER A 181 -8.25 17.14 2.25
CA SER A 181 -9.30 17.67 3.12
C SER A 181 -8.75 18.56 4.24
N LYS A 182 -7.65 18.14 4.87
CA LYS A 182 -6.97 18.94 5.91
C LYS A 182 -6.39 20.24 5.35
N ARG A 183 -5.75 20.18 4.19
CA ARG A 183 -5.24 21.37 3.48
C ARG A 183 -6.35 22.35 3.15
N ASP A 184 -7.44 21.86 2.57
CA ASP A 184 -8.57 22.68 2.14
C ASP A 184 -9.29 23.30 3.34
N LYS A 185 -9.38 22.59 4.47
CA LYS A 185 -9.93 23.14 5.72
C LYS A 185 -9.12 24.34 6.20
N VAL A 186 -7.80 24.24 6.21
CA VAL A 186 -6.93 25.36 6.62
C VAL A 186 -7.00 26.51 5.61
N ARG A 187 -6.92 26.21 4.31
CA ARG A 187 -7.07 27.21 3.24
C ARG A 187 -8.42 27.92 3.28
N PHE A 188 -9.49 27.23 3.61
CA PHE A 188 -10.82 27.84 3.76
C PHE A 188 -10.88 28.75 4.99
N LYS A 189 -10.29 28.32 6.13
CA LYS A 189 -10.25 29.09 7.37
C LYS A 189 -9.51 30.42 7.20
N TYR A 190 -8.34 30.39 6.56
CA TYR A 190 -7.47 31.58 6.42
C TYR A 190 -7.65 32.30 5.08
N GLY A 191 -8.03 31.61 4.01
CA GLY A 191 -8.34 32.22 2.72
C GLY A 191 -9.60 33.10 2.75
N LYS A 192 -10.53 32.85 3.69
CA LYS A 192 -11.65 33.76 3.98
C LYS A 192 -11.27 35.01 4.77
N LYS A 193 -10.09 35.07 5.39
CA LYS A 193 -9.61 36.25 6.13
C LYS A 193 -8.87 37.27 5.25
N LEU A 194 -8.52 36.88 4.03
CA LEU A 194 -7.94 37.79 3.03
C LEU A 194 -9.07 38.63 2.41
N ASP A 195 -9.46 39.68 3.12
CA ASP A 195 -10.50 40.62 2.70
C ASP A 195 -9.92 41.56 1.62
N PHE A 196 -9.79 41.05 0.40
CA PHE A 196 -9.41 41.85 -0.76
C PHE A 196 -10.57 42.78 -1.13
N SER A 197 -10.58 43.99 -0.58
CA SER A 197 -11.53 45.02 -1.01
C SER A 197 -11.01 45.70 -2.28
N PHE A 198 -11.79 45.62 -3.36
CA PHE A 198 -11.53 46.32 -4.62
C PHE A 198 -12.42 47.55 -4.67
N THR A 199 -11.86 48.73 -4.39
CA THR A 199 -12.57 50.01 -4.53
C THR A 199 -12.03 50.75 -5.74
N PRO A 200 -12.72 50.66 -6.90
CA PRO A 200 -12.34 51.47 -8.05
C PRO A 200 -12.67 52.93 -7.75
N THR A 201 -11.67 53.80 -7.82
CA THR A 201 -11.84 55.25 -7.64
C THR A 201 -11.94 55.91 -9.02
N TYR A 202 -13.09 56.51 -9.29
CA TYR A 202 -13.34 57.24 -10.53
C TYR A 202 -13.43 58.73 -10.22
N ASP A 203 -12.47 59.52 -10.73
CA ASP A 203 -12.57 60.97 -10.74
C ASP A 203 -12.95 61.46 -12.14
N VAL A 204 -14.25 61.73 -12.30
CA VAL A 204 -14.86 62.15 -13.57
C VAL A 204 -14.38 63.55 -13.99
N LYS A 205 -13.96 64.41 -13.06
CA LYS A 205 -13.46 65.76 -13.38
C LYS A 205 -12.03 65.72 -13.93
N ASN A 206 -11.18 64.85 -13.38
CA ASN A 206 -9.78 64.75 -13.77
C ASN A 206 -9.50 63.70 -14.86
N LYS A 207 -10.53 62.97 -15.32
CA LYS A 207 -10.42 61.85 -16.29
C LYS A 207 -9.41 60.77 -15.85
N THR A 208 -9.25 60.59 -14.55
CA THR A 208 -8.35 59.59 -13.98
C THR A 208 -9.16 58.44 -13.39
N ALA A 209 -8.83 57.23 -13.81
CA ALA A 209 -9.30 56.00 -13.19
C ALA A 209 -8.15 55.42 -12.37
N GLY A 210 -8.37 55.20 -11.08
CA GLY A 210 -7.41 54.59 -10.17
C GLY A 210 -7.94 53.25 -9.65
N ILE A 211 -7.02 52.31 -9.41
CA ILE A 211 -7.31 51.08 -8.67
C ILE A 211 -6.65 51.23 -7.31
N SER A 212 -7.45 51.29 -6.24
CA SER A 212 -6.94 51.22 -4.87
C SER A 212 -6.96 49.77 -4.40
N PHE A 213 -5.80 49.23 -4.07
CA PHE A 213 -5.68 47.94 -3.40
C PHE A 213 -5.56 48.19 -1.90
N THR A 214 -6.61 47.84 -1.15
CA THR A 214 -6.55 47.89 0.31
C THR A 214 -6.39 46.45 0.81
N TYR A 215 -5.24 46.19 1.44
CA TYR A 215 -4.96 44.93 2.12
C TYR A 215 -4.95 45.20 3.62
N ASN A 216 -5.99 44.76 4.31
CA ASN A 216 -6.04 44.83 5.77
C ASN A 216 -5.47 43.54 6.35
N PHE A 217 -4.41 43.68 7.13
CA PHE A 217 -3.90 42.66 8.05
C PHE A 217 -4.64 42.76 9.39
#